data_AF-A0A7I7LC18-F1
#
_entry.id   AF-A0A7I7LC18-F1
#
_cell.length_a   1.000
_cell.length_b   1.000
_cell.length_c   1.000
_cell.angle_alpha   90.00
_cell.angle_beta   90.00
_cell.angle_gamma   90.00
#
_symmetry.space_group_name_H-M   'P 1'
#
loop_
_entity.id
_entity.type
_entity.pdbx_description
1 polymer ?
#
loop_
_entity_poly.entity_id
_entity_poly.type
_entity_poly.pdbx_seq_one_letter_code
_entity_poly.pdbx_strand_id
1 'polypeptide(L)'
;MTEDLVVAAPPELAQTTSTGPLLRLVPLAMSIATLIAMAATYVSGAPSARNPTMLILPATMSLSLMVMAVSARGRRRGAGLDQDRVGYLQYLSEFRQRVTEIAAAQRISSNRTHPEPDTVWTLIGGSRMWERRPAYADFCRIRIGLGTQPLATRLVAAPLPPPHRSDPVTVSALRRFLEAHARVTDVPIAIALHGAGVVTIGGDPARVRALLRAMVCQMAVLHGPDQLLVAAVVSDRYRPGWEWLKWLPHN
;
A
#
# COMPACT_ATOMS: atom_id res chain seq x y z
N MET A 1 -0.49 13.18 -17.04
CA MET A 1 -0.91 13.28 -15.63
C MET A 1 -1.57 11.94 -15.32
N THR A 2 -0.90 11.07 -14.58
CA THR A 2 -1.42 9.72 -14.29
C THR A 2 -2.58 9.86 -13.32
N GLU A 3 -3.72 9.24 -13.62
CA GLU A 3 -4.92 9.31 -12.79
C GLU A 3 -4.65 8.70 -11.41
N ASP A 4 -5.08 9.37 -10.33
CA ASP A 4 -4.85 8.90 -8.97
C ASP A 4 -5.56 7.56 -8.73
N LEU A 5 -4.87 6.60 -8.14
CA LEU A 5 -5.43 5.28 -7.87
C LEU A 5 -6.07 5.28 -6.47
N VAL A 6 -7.39 5.30 -6.44
CA VAL A 6 -8.18 5.35 -5.20
C VAL A 6 -8.28 3.97 -4.58
N VAL A 7 -7.87 3.85 -3.32
CA VAL A 7 -8.04 2.66 -2.48
C VAL A 7 -9.33 2.80 -1.69
N ALA A 8 -10.20 1.79 -1.76
CA ALA A 8 -11.49 1.81 -1.09
C ALA A 8 -11.34 1.91 0.43
N ALA A 9 -12.24 2.68 1.04
CA ALA A 9 -12.31 2.79 2.49
C ALA A 9 -12.72 1.44 3.11
N PRO A 10 -12.27 1.14 4.33
CA PRO A 10 -12.72 -0.04 5.05
C PRO A 10 -14.24 -0.04 5.22
N PRO A 11 -14.88 -1.24 5.31
CA PRO A 11 -16.30 -1.32 5.61
C PRO A 11 -16.62 -0.66 6.95
N GLU A 12 -17.75 0.06 7.01
CA GLU A 12 -18.25 0.60 8.27
C GLU A 12 -18.69 -0.54 9.19
N LEU A 13 -18.38 -0.42 10.48
CA LEU A 13 -18.93 -1.30 11.49
C LEU A 13 -20.46 -1.19 11.43
N ALA A 14 -21.13 -2.33 11.18
CA ALA A 14 -22.58 -2.39 11.17
C ALA A 14 -23.12 -1.72 12.43
N GLN A 15 -23.96 -0.70 12.24
CA GLN A 15 -24.62 -0.03 13.36
C GLN A 15 -25.27 -1.11 14.21
N THR A 16 -25.24 -0.95 15.53
CA THR A 16 -26.17 -1.68 16.37
C THR A 16 -27.56 -1.25 15.93
N THR A 17 -28.16 -1.96 14.98
CA THR A 17 -29.59 -1.81 14.70
C THR A 17 -30.22 -1.98 16.05
N SER A 18 -30.76 -0.87 16.57
CA SER A 18 -31.51 -0.83 17.80
C SER A 18 -32.44 -2.02 17.71
N THR A 19 -32.12 -3.04 18.51
CA THR A 19 -32.84 -4.30 18.50
C THR A 19 -34.29 -3.91 18.70
N GLY A 20 -35.14 -4.11 17.67
CA GLY A 20 -36.50 -3.59 17.67
C GLY A 20 -37.18 -3.91 19.00
N PRO A 21 -38.02 -3.02 19.53
CA PRO A 21 -38.53 -3.12 20.90
C PRO A 21 -39.10 -4.51 21.20
N LEU A 22 -39.73 -5.16 20.22
CA LEU A 22 -40.19 -6.56 20.27
C LEU A 22 -39.15 -7.57 20.77
N LEU A 23 -37.92 -7.50 20.26
CA LEU A 23 -36.89 -8.47 20.59
C LEU A 23 -36.17 -8.16 21.91
N ARG A 24 -36.30 -6.92 22.42
CA ARG A 24 -35.96 -6.54 23.81
C ARG A 24 -37.05 -6.96 24.80
N LEU A 25 -38.30 -7.05 24.33
CA LEU A 25 -39.43 -7.52 25.12
C LEU A 25 -39.50 -9.03 25.23
N VAL A 26 -38.79 -9.82 24.42
CA VAL A 26 -38.76 -11.30 24.52
C VAL A 26 -38.42 -11.77 25.95
N PRO A 27 -37.32 -11.34 26.60
CA PRO A 27 -37.05 -11.74 27.99
C PRO A 27 -38.11 -11.24 28.98
N LEU A 28 -38.70 -10.07 28.76
CA LEU A 28 -39.78 -9.55 29.60
C LEU A 28 -41.06 -10.37 29.45
N ALA A 29 -41.48 -10.67 28.21
CA ALA A 29 -42.65 -11.48 27.90
C ALA A 29 -42.50 -12.92 28.45
N MET A 30 -41.28 -13.48 28.41
CA MET A 30 -41.00 -14.78 29.03
C MET A 30 -41.04 -14.74 30.56
N SER A 31 -40.58 -13.64 31.17
CA SER A 31 -40.72 -13.43 32.62
C SER A 31 -42.19 -13.28 33.04
N ILE A 32 -43.00 -12.63 32.20
CA ILE A 32 -44.45 -12.50 32.41
C ILE A 32 -45.14 -13.87 32.23
N ALA A 33 -44.78 -14.63 31.19
CA ALA A 33 -45.34 -15.96 30.95
C ALA A 33 -45.03 -16.95 32.10
N THR A 34 -43.82 -16.90 32.65
CA THR A 34 -43.44 -17.70 33.83
C THR A 34 -44.19 -17.25 35.09
N LEU A 35 -44.41 -15.93 35.28
CA LEU A 35 -45.21 -15.41 36.37
C LEU A 35 -46.70 -15.82 36.26
N ILE A 36 -47.26 -15.81 35.05
CA ILE A 36 -48.64 -16.26 34.77
C ILE A 36 -48.79 -17.76 35.03
N ALA A 37 -47.84 -18.58 34.59
CA ALA A 37 -47.82 -20.01 34.89
C ALA A 37 -47.70 -20.27 36.41
N MET A 38 -46.94 -19.45 37.12
CA MET A 38 -46.82 -19.51 38.58
C MET A 38 -48.13 -19.12 39.28
N ALA A 39 -48.84 -18.09 38.81
CA ALA A 39 -50.13 -17.71 39.35
C ALA A 39 -51.22 -18.78 39.07
N ALA A 40 -51.25 -19.33 37.86
CA ALA A 40 -52.22 -20.36 37.47
C ALA A 40 -52.07 -21.63 38.32
N THR A 41 -50.84 -22.08 38.56
CA THR A 41 -50.57 -23.26 39.40
C THR A 41 -50.94 -23.04 40.87
N TYR A 42 -50.83 -21.80 41.36
CA TYR A 42 -51.25 -21.43 42.72
C TYR A 42 -52.78 -21.38 42.87
N VAL A 43 -53.50 -20.87 41.85
CA VAL A 43 -54.96 -20.72 41.87
C VAL A 43 -55.68 -22.05 41.59
N SER A 44 -55.11 -22.95 40.79
CA SER A 44 -55.72 -24.25 40.47
C SER A 44 -55.67 -25.29 41.61
N GLY A 45 -55.03 -24.99 42.76
CA GLY A 45 -55.10 -25.82 43.97
C GLY A 45 -54.52 -27.24 43.83
N ALA A 46 -53.71 -27.51 42.80
CA ALA A 46 -53.16 -28.84 42.55
C ALA A 46 -52.16 -29.25 43.65
N PRO A 47 -52.25 -30.47 44.22
CA PRO A 47 -51.37 -30.93 45.31
C PRO A 47 -49.89 -31.03 44.92
N SER A 48 -49.58 -30.93 43.63
CA SER A 48 -48.22 -30.87 43.07
C SER A 48 -47.54 -29.50 43.25
N ALA A 49 -48.26 -28.46 43.69
CA ALA A 49 -47.74 -27.12 43.93
C ALA A 49 -46.76 -27.01 45.11
N ARG A 50 -46.65 -28.07 45.94
CA ARG A 50 -45.77 -28.10 47.12
C ARG A 50 -44.36 -28.65 46.85
N ASN A 51 -44.08 -29.15 45.64
CA ASN A 51 -42.76 -29.70 45.32
C ASN A 51 -41.88 -28.62 44.64
N PRO A 52 -40.87 -28.05 45.33
CA PRO A 52 -40.03 -26.97 44.80
C PRO A 52 -39.28 -27.36 43.51
N THR A 53 -39.15 -28.66 43.22
CA THR A 53 -38.52 -29.17 42.00
C THR A 53 -39.33 -28.92 40.72
N MET A 54 -40.67 -28.79 40.80
CA MET A 54 -41.51 -28.49 39.63
C MET A 54 -41.34 -27.05 39.13
N LEU A 55 -40.87 -26.15 39.99
CA LEU A 55 -40.60 -24.73 39.66
C LEU A 55 -39.18 -24.52 39.10
N ILE A 56 -38.22 -25.38 39.46
CA ILE A 56 -36.82 -25.27 39.01
C ILE A 56 -36.68 -25.58 37.51
N LEU A 57 -37.44 -26.56 37.00
CA LEU A 57 -37.35 -26.99 35.59
C LEU A 57 -37.73 -25.88 34.58
N PRO A 58 -38.89 -25.19 34.67
CA PRO A 58 -39.22 -24.10 33.74
C PRO A 58 -38.32 -22.87 33.92
N ALA A 59 -37.86 -22.60 35.15
CA ALA A 59 -36.95 -21.49 35.43
C ALA A 59 -35.56 -21.71 34.79
N THR A 60 -34.99 -22.90 34.93
CA THR A 60 -33.69 -23.27 34.33
C THR A 60 -33.73 -23.35 32.81
N MET A 61 -34.82 -23.85 32.22
CA MET A 61 -35.03 -23.82 30.76
C MET A 61 -35.07 -22.39 30.21
N SER A 62 -35.78 -21.49 30.90
CA SER A 62 -35.88 -20.08 30.52
C SER A 62 -34.51 -19.38 30.60
N LEU A 63 -33.75 -19.64 31.66
CA LEU A 63 -32.40 -19.12 31.83
C LEU A 63 -31.43 -19.66 30.77
N SER A 64 -31.49 -20.95 30.46
CA SER A 64 -30.65 -21.59 29.44
C SER A 64 -30.90 -21.01 28.03
N LEU A 65 -32.18 -20.85 27.65
CA LEU A 65 -32.56 -20.21 26.38
C LEU A 65 -32.11 -18.75 26.32
N MET A 66 -32.19 -18.01 27.42
CA MET A 66 -31.70 -16.63 27.50
C MET A 66 -30.17 -16.56 27.31
N VAL A 67 -29.42 -17.42 27.99
CA VAL A 67 -27.96 -17.54 27.83
C VAL A 67 -27.59 -17.95 26.40
N MET A 68 -28.34 -18.89 25.81
CA MET A 68 -28.12 -19.32 24.43
C MET A 68 -28.43 -18.21 23.42
N ALA A 69 -29.49 -17.43 23.62
CA ALA A 69 -29.85 -16.31 22.74
C ALA A 69 -28.81 -15.18 22.80
N VAL A 70 -28.33 -14.83 24.01
CA VAL A 70 -27.28 -13.82 24.19
C VAL A 70 -25.96 -14.31 23.58
N SER A 71 -25.56 -15.56 23.84
CA SER A 71 -24.33 -16.12 23.30
C SER A 71 -24.37 -16.33 21.77
N ALA A 72 -25.51 -16.75 21.21
CA ALA A 72 -25.70 -16.86 19.77
C ALA A 72 -25.64 -15.48 19.09
N ARG A 73 -26.13 -14.42 19.76
CA ARG A 73 -26.04 -13.05 19.25
C ARG A 73 -24.61 -12.51 19.28
N GLY A 74 -23.85 -12.79 20.34
CA GLY A 74 -22.42 -12.49 20.40
C GLY A 74 -21.65 -13.19 19.28
N ARG A 75 -21.91 -14.49 19.07
CA ARG A 75 -21.30 -15.29 17.99
C ARG A 75 -21.62 -14.77 16.59
N ARG A 76 -22.89 -14.46 16.30
CA ARG A 76 -23.30 -13.89 14.99
C ARG A 76 -22.66 -12.53 14.71
N ARG A 77 -22.52 -11.68 15.74
CA ARG A 77 -21.82 -10.38 15.60
C ARG A 77 -20.33 -10.55 15.33
N GLY A 78 -19.65 -11.42 16.08
CA GLY A 78 -18.23 -11.71 15.86
C GLY A 78 -17.99 -12.25 14.45
N ALA A 79 -18.80 -13.21 14.01
CA ALA A 79 -18.70 -13.81 12.68
C ALA A 79 -18.87 -12.79 11.53
N GLY A 80 -19.79 -11.83 11.66
CA GLY A 80 -19.97 -10.77 10.66
C GLY A 80 -18.75 -9.83 10.56
N LEU A 81 -18.21 -9.40 11.71
CA LEU A 81 -17.00 -8.56 11.75
C LEU A 81 -15.78 -9.27 11.17
N ASP A 82 -15.63 -10.55 11.47
CA ASP A 82 -14.53 -11.35 10.92
C ASP A 82 -14.69 -11.55 9.40
N GLN A 83 -15.91 -11.73 8.91
CA GLN A 83 -16.19 -11.78 7.48
C GLN A 83 -15.84 -10.46 6.77
N ASP A 84 -16.23 -9.31 7.33
CA ASP A 84 -15.90 -7.99 6.79
C ASP A 84 -14.38 -7.75 6.74
N ARG A 85 -13.67 -8.16 7.80
CA ARG A 85 -12.19 -8.11 7.84
C ARG A 85 -11.56 -8.96 6.77
N VAL A 86 -11.99 -10.23 6.64
CA VAL A 86 -11.47 -11.15 5.62
C VAL A 86 -11.72 -10.58 4.23
N GLY A 87 -12.92 -10.09 3.95
CA GLY A 87 -13.26 -9.48 2.67
C GLY A 87 -12.39 -8.26 2.35
N TYR A 88 -12.16 -7.37 3.32
CA TYR A 88 -11.32 -6.20 3.09
C TYR A 88 -9.83 -6.53 2.91
N LEU A 89 -9.30 -7.48 3.69
CA LEU A 89 -7.92 -7.94 3.53
C LEU A 89 -7.71 -8.66 2.19
N GLN A 90 -8.71 -9.42 1.74
CA GLN A 90 -8.70 -10.02 0.40
C GLN A 90 -8.69 -8.93 -0.69
N TYR A 91 -9.54 -7.91 -0.56
CA TYR A 91 -9.53 -6.75 -1.46
C TYR A 91 -8.15 -6.09 -1.52
N LEU A 92 -7.50 -5.82 -0.38
CA LEU A 92 -6.14 -5.25 -0.35
C LEU A 92 -5.12 -6.18 -1.02
N SER A 93 -5.25 -7.50 -0.85
CA SER A 93 -4.38 -8.49 -1.48
C SER A 93 -4.52 -8.50 -3.00
N GLU A 94 -5.75 -8.42 -3.52
CA GLU A 94 -6.02 -8.32 -4.96
C GLU A 94 -5.55 -6.98 -5.52
N PHE A 95 -5.77 -5.90 -4.77
CA PHE A 95 -5.33 -4.56 -5.16
C PHE A 95 -3.80 -4.43 -5.19
N ARG A 96 -3.09 -5.13 -4.29
CA ARG A 96 -1.62 -5.24 -4.27
C ARG A 96 -1.06 -5.67 -5.63
N GLN A 97 -1.74 -6.60 -6.31
CA GLN A 97 -1.30 -7.12 -7.59
C GLN A 97 -1.22 -5.99 -8.63
N ARG A 98 -2.28 -5.18 -8.72
CA ARG A 98 -2.33 -4.01 -9.63
C ARG A 98 -1.25 -2.99 -9.30
N VAL A 99 -1.04 -2.70 -8.02
CA VAL A 99 -0.01 -1.75 -7.59
C VAL A 99 1.41 -2.26 -7.92
N THR A 100 1.63 -3.57 -7.78
CA THR A 100 2.91 -4.21 -8.11
C THR A 100 3.18 -4.15 -9.62
N GLU A 101 2.16 -4.34 -10.45
CA GLU A 101 2.25 -4.20 -11.90
C GLU A 101 2.61 -2.76 -12.31
N ILE A 102 1.97 -1.75 -11.68
CA ILE A 102 2.30 -0.34 -11.90
C ILE A 102 3.75 -0.06 -11.49
N ALA A 103 4.18 -0.55 -10.33
CA ALA A 103 5.55 -0.38 -9.85
C ALA A 103 6.58 -1.03 -10.80
N ALA A 104 6.27 -2.23 -11.32
CA ALA A 104 7.11 -2.91 -12.30
C ALA A 104 7.18 -2.12 -13.62
N ALA A 105 6.06 -1.61 -14.12
CA ALA A 105 6.01 -0.77 -15.31
C ALA A 105 6.82 0.53 -15.13
N GLN A 106 6.72 1.17 -13.96
CA GLN A 106 7.54 2.34 -13.62
C GLN A 106 9.02 2.00 -13.63
N ARG A 107 9.43 0.86 -13.05
CA ARG A 107 10.83 0.43 -13.02
C ARG A 107 11.37 0.16 -14.42
N ILE A 108 10.59 -0.52 -15.27
CA ILE A 108 10.94 -0.79 -16.67
C ILE A 108 11.08 0.53 -17.44
N SER A 109 10.10 1.43 -17.33
CA SER A 109 10.13 2.75 -17.98
C SER A 109 11.34 3.56 -17.53
N SER A 110 11.60 3.61 -16.21
CA SER A 110 12.72 4.37 -15.65
C SER A 110 14.07 3.79 -16.06
N ASN A 111 14.24 2.46 -16.10
CA ASN A 111 15.46 1.82 -16.60
C ASN A 111 15.61 1.99 -18.11
N ARG A 112 14.53 2.07 -18.88
CA ARG A 112 14.61 2.41 -20.29
C ARG A 112 15.17 3.82 -20.45
N THR A 113 14.62 4.82 -19.77
CA THR A 113 15.09 6.21 -19.84
C THR A 113 16.50 6.36 -19.26
N HIS A 114 16.80 5.70 -18.14
CA HIS A 114 18.07 5.78 -17.42
C HIS A 114 18.70 4.38 -17.30
N PRO A 115 19.31 3.87 -18.38
CA PRO A 115 19.88 2.53 -18.45
C PRO A 115 20.97 2.30 -17.41
N GLU A 116 21.16 1.02 -17.05
CA GLU A 116 22.25 0.60 -16.18
C GLU A 116 23.60 0.83 -16.87
N PRO A 117 24.61 1.40 -16.20
CA PRO A 117 25.90 1.74 -16.82
C PRO A 117 26.54 0.60 -17.61
N ASP A 118 26.43 -0.63 -17.10
CA ASP A 118 27.02 -1.83 -17.71
C ASP A 118 26.30 -2.29 -18.98
N THR A 119 25.15 -1.70 -19.30
CA THR A 119 24.33 -2.00 -20.48
C THR A 119 24.31 -0.87 -21.50
N VAL A 120 24.84 0.31 -21.17
CA VAL A 120 24.79 1.51 -22.03
C VAL A 120 25.45 1.26 -23.39
N TRP A 121 26.52 0.46 -23.43
CA TRP A 121 27.24 0.14 -24.67
C TRP A 121 26.36 -0.60 -25.70
N THR A 122 25.32 -1.31 -25.26
CA THR A 122 24.40 -2.04 -26.15
C THR A 122 23.53 -1.11 -27.01
N LEU A 123 23.44 0.17 -26.64
CA LEU A 123 22.66 1.17 -27.38
C LEU A 123 23.42 1.76 -28.57
N ILE A 124 24.75 1.60 -28.62
CA ILE A 124 25.62 2.17 -29.64
C ILE A 124 25.31 1.53 -31.01
N GLY A 125 25.12 2.36 -32.02
CA GLY A 125 24.75 1.94 -33.38
C GLY A 125 23.26 1.56 -33.54
N GLY A 126 22.49 1.53 -32.46
CA GLY A 126 21.06 1.28 -32.49
C GLY A 126 20.22 2.55 -32.65
N SER A 127 18.90 2.38 -32.76
CA SER A 127 17.93 3.49 -32.87
C SER A 127 17.85 4.38 -31.63
N ARG A 128 18.42 3.92 -30.51
CA ARG A 128 18.44 4.64 -29.23
C ARG A 128 19.72 5.44 -29.00
N MET A 129 20.72 5.29 -29.87
CA MET A 129 21.91 6.13 -29.85
C MET A 129 21.51 7.56 -30.17
N TRP A 130 21.93 8.51 -29.33
CA TRP A 130 21.64 9.94 -29.49
C TRP A 130 20.14 10.27 -29.59
N GLU A 131 19.30 9.50 -28.90
CA GLU A 131 17.84 9.69 -28.92
C GLU A 131 17.38 10.98 -28.23
N ARG A 132 18.20 11.55 -27.33
CA ARG A 132 17.82 12.73 -26.54
C ARG A 132 18.16 14.03 -27.27
N ARG A 133 17.22 14.98 -27.22
CA ARG A 133 17.31 16.29 -27.88
C ARG A 133 17.09 17.42 -26.86
N PRO A 134 17.64 18.63 -27.08
CA PRO A 134 17.48 19.77 -26.17
C PRO A 134 16.03 20.13 -25.83
N ALA A 135 15.10 19.86 -26.74
CA ALA A 135 13.67 20.12 -26.53
C ALA A 135 12.99 19.12 -25.57
N TYR A 136 13.63 18.01 -25.24
CA TYR A 136 13.04 16.96 -24.41
C TYR A 136 13.35 17.17 -22.92
N ALA A 137 12.38 16.82 -22.07
CA ALA A 137 12.49 17.01 -20.62
C ALA A 137 13.59 16.14 -19.95
N ASP A 138 14.08 15.12 -20.64
CA ASP A 138 15.15 14.23 -20.20
C ASP A 138 16.54 14.61 -20.75
N PHE A 139 16.65 15.70 -21.50
CA PHE A 139 17.92 16.25 -21.94
C PHE A 139 18.82 16.57 -20.74
N CYS A 140 20.08 16.13 -20.81
CA CYS A 140 21.06 16.27 -19.71
C CYS A 140 20.58 15.75 -18.34
N ARG A 141 19.62 14.81 -18.30
CA ARG A 141 19.26 14.08 -17.07
C ARG A 141 20.05 12.78 -16.94
N ILE A 142 20.84 12.66 -15.89
CA ILE A 142 21.85 11.60 -15.79
C ILE A 142 21.66 10.71 -14.58
N ARG A 143 21.79 9.39 -14.78
CA ARG A 143 21.68 8.43 -13.68
C ARG A 143 22.89 8.58 -12.76
N ILE A 144 22.63 8.64 -11.46
CA ILE A 144 23.68 8.69 -10.43
C ILE A 144 23.67 7.48 -9.51
N GLY A 145 22.64 6.64 -9.59
CA GLY A 145 22.53 5.43 -8.78
C GLY A 145 21.13 4.85 -8.79
N LEU A 146 20.89 3.91 -7.90
CA LEU A 146 19.57 3.36 -7.58
C LEU A 146 19.07 3.97 -6.27
N GLY A 147 17.76 4.11 -6.14
CA GLY A 147 17.13 4.60 -4.94
C GLY A 147 15.63 4.40 -4.94
N THR A 148 14.96 5.11 -4.04
CA THR A 148 13.54 4.97 -3.80
C THR A 148 12.78 6.20 -4.30
N GLN A 149 11.89 6.00 -5.27
CA GLN A 149 11.02 7.06 -5.81
C GLN A 149 9.56 6.85 -5.37
N PRO A 150 8.74 7.91 -5.37
CA PRO A 150 7.29 7.76 -5.24
C PRO A 150 6.74 6.89 -6.38
N LEU A 151 5.66 6.15 -6.13
CA LEU A 151 4.91 5.49 -7.19
C LEU A 151 4.37 6.56 -8.15
N ALA A 152 4.56 6.35 -9.46
CA ALA A 152 4.15 7.31 -10.50
C ALA A 152 2.63 7.54 -10.53
N THR A 153 1.87 6.53 -10.11
CA THR A 153 0.43 6.62 -9.85
C THR A 153 0.25 6.79 -8.35
N ARG A 154 -0.25 7.94 -7.92
CA ARG A 154 -0.42 8.21 -6.49
C ARG A 154 -1.52 7.31 -5.92
N LEU A 155 -1.23 6.63 -4.81
CA LEU A 155 -2.23 5.91 -4.04
C LEU A 155 -2.94 6.88 -3.10
N VAL A 156 -4.27 6.95 -3.19
CA VAL A 156 -5.10 7.83 -2.36
C VAL A 156 -6.16 7.00 -1.65
N ALA A 157 -6.27 7.11 -0.33
CA ALA A 157 -7.38 6.50 0.39
C ALA A 157 -8.67 7.27 0.13
N ALA A 158 -9.77 6.54 -0.09
CA ALA A 158 -11.11 7.10 0.02
C ALA A 158 -11.35 7.65 1.45
N PRO A 159 -12.26 8.63 1.62
CA PRO A 159 -12.58 9.19 2.93
C PRO A 159 -12.94 8.09 3.93
N LEU A 160 -12.25 8.10 5.07
CA LEU A 160 -12.50 7.12 6.12
C LEU A 160 -13.83 7.41 6.82
N PRO A 161 -14.55 6.37 7.26
CA PRO A 161 -15.67 6.53 8.18
C PRO A 161 -15.21 7.18 9.50
N PRO A 162 -16.14 7.74 10.29
CA PRO A 162 -15.82 8.25 11.62
C PRO A 162 -15.11 7.20 12.48
N PRO A 163 -14.12 7.57 13.33
CA PRO A 163 -13.28 6.60 14.05
C PRO A 163 -14.05 5.59 14.90
N HIS A 164 -15.18 6.00 15.47
CA HIS A 164 -16.06 5.15 16.28
C HIS A 164 -16.86 4.12 15.46
N ARG A 165 -16.81 4.21 14.12
CA ARG A 165 -17.48 3.33 13.15
C ARG A 165 -16.50 2.55 12.29
N SER A 166 -15.21 2.64 12.56
CA SER A 166 -14.19 1.92 11.81
C SER A 166 -13.61 0.78 12.63
N ASP A 167 -13.43 -0.37 11.99
CA ASP A 167 -12.67 -1.46 12.61
C ASP A 167 -11.18 -1.10 12.63
N PRO A 168 -10.50 -1.12 13.80
CA PRO A 168 -9.10 -0.73 13.89
C PRO A 168 -8.18 -1.64 13.07
N VAL A 169 -8.53 -2.91 12.87
CA VAL A 169 -7.72 -3.85 12.08
C VAL A 169 -7.70 -3.43 10.62
N THR A 170 -8.87 -3.21 10.01
CA THR A 170 -8.95 -2.82 8.59
C THR A 170 -8.35 -1.43 8.33
N VAL A 171 -8.55 -0.46 9.23
CA VAL A 171 -7.91 0.88 9.13
C VAL A 171 -6.39 0.76 9.21
N SER A 172 -5.87 -0.04 10.15
CA SER A 172 -4.43 -0.26 10.27
C SER A 172 -3.85 -0.97 9.04
N ALA A 173 -4.59 -1.93 8.47
CA ALA A 173 -4.20 -2.65 7.27
C ALA A 173 -4.12 -1.73 6.06
N LEU A 174 -5.12 -0.86 5.85
CA LEU A 174 -5.10 0.16 4.80
C LEU A 174 -3.90 1.10 4.95
N ARG A 175 -3.66 1.62 6.16
CA ARG A 175 -2.53 2.53 6.41
C ARG A 175 -1.19 1.87 6.08
N ARG A 176 -0.97 0.64 6.58
CA ARG A 176 0.23 -0.14 6.28
C ARG A 176 0.37 -0.44 4.79
N PHE A 177 -0.73 -0.73 4.10
CA PHE A 177 -0.76 -0.94 2.66
C PHE A 177 -0.26 0.30 1.90
N LEU A 178 -0.81 1.48 2.23
CA LEU A 178 -0.40 2.74 1.61
C LEU A 178 1.08 3.04 1.89
N GLU A 179 1.53 2.90 3.13
CA GLU A 179 2.92 3.16 3.51
C GLU A 179 3.90 2.22 2.78
N ALA A 180 3.55 0.93 2.65
CA ALA A 180 4.37 -0.07 1.98
C ALA A 180 4.44 0.11 0.46
N HIS A 181 3.36 0.57 -0.16
CA HIS A 181 3.22 0.60 -1.62
C HIS A 181 3.23 2.00 -2.24
N ALA A 182 3.36 3.07 -1.44
CA ALA A 182 3.49 4.43 -1.95
C ALA A 182 4.83 4.71 -2.67
N ARG A 183 5.81 3.82 -2.55
CA ARG A 183 7.16 4.02 -3.08
C ARG A 183 7.67 2.78 -3.81
N VAL A 184 8.51 2.99 -4.82
CA VAL A 184 9.19 1.95 -5.59
C VAL A 184 10.69 2.03 -5.29
N THR A 185 11.27 0.90 -4.86
CA THR A 185 12.71 0.77 -4.60
C THR A 185 13.47 0.33 -5.84
N ASP A 186 14.79 0.48 -5.82
CA ASP A 186 15.70 0.05 -6.89
C ASP A 186 15.34 0.62 -8.27
N VAL A 187 14.96 1.90 -8.27
CA VAL A 187 14.68 2.69 -9.48
C VAL A 187 15.86 3.65 -9.71
N PRO A 188 16.29 3.88 -10.97
CA PRO A 188 17.33 4.85 -11.26
C PRO A 188 16.98 6.23 -10.72
N ILE A 189 17.88 6.79 -9.92
CA ILE A 189 17.86 8.19 -9.55
C ILE A 189 18.70 8.95 -10.56
N ALA A 190 18.11 10.00 -11.12
CA ALA A 190 18.77 10.88 -12.06
C ALA A 190 18.72 12.33 -11.59
N ILE A 191 19.76 13.09 -11.91
CA ILE A 191 19.83 14.53 -11.68
C ILE A 191 19.82 15.26 -13.01
N ALA A 192 19.21 16.45 -13.04
CA ALA A 192 19.33 17.34 -14.19
C ALA A 192 20.64 18.12 -14.07
N LEU A 193 21.55 17.94 -15.03
CA LEU A 193 22.76 18.75 -15.13
C LEU A 193 22.48 20.08 -15.84
N HIS A 194 21.48 20.11 -16.72
CA HIS A 194 21.04 21.34 -17.35
C HIS A 194 20.51 22.33 -16.30
N GLY A 195 21.13 23.50 -16.21
CA GLY A 195 20.78 24.54 -15.24
C GLY A 195 21.42 24.43 -13.86
N ALA A 196 22.15 23.34 -13.55
CA ALA A 196 22.82 23.18 -12.26
C ALA A 196 24.07 24.06 -12.10
N GLY A 197 24.65 24.53 -13.22
CA GLY A 197 25.88 25.35 -13.25
C GLY A 197 27.13 24.53 -12.92
N VAL A 198 27.26 24.08 -11.68
CA VAL A 198 28.39 23.27 -11.19
C VAL A 198 27.88 22.13 -10.30
N VAL A 199 28.37 20.92 -10.55
CA VAL A 199 28.09 19.74 -9.70
C VAL A 199 29.40 19.23 -9.12
N THR A 200 29.46 19.16 -7.78
CA THR A 200 30.61 18.61 -7.05
C THR A 200 30.25 17.24 -6.48
N ILE A 201 31.10 16.24 -6.71
CA ILE A 201 30.91 14.88 -6.21
C ILE A 201 32.01 14.58 -5.19
N GLY A 202 31.61 14.39 -3.93
CA GLY A 202 32.50 14.03 -2.83
C GLY A 202 32.45 12.54 -2.48
N GLY A 203 33.48 12.07 -1.79
CA GLY A 203 33.56 10.70 -1.26
C GLY A 203 34.87 10.00 -1.62
N ASP A 204 34.85 8.66 -1.57
CA ASP A 204 35.99 7.84 -1.95
C ASP A 204 36.42 8.13 -3.41
N PRO A 205 37.70 8.50 -3.67
CA PRO A 205 38.14 8.88 -5.00
C PRO A 205 37.94 7.81 -6.09
N ALA A 206 38.01 6.52 -5.73
CA ALA A 206 37.79 5.46 -6.72
C ALA A 206 36.31 5.37 -7.11
N ARG A 207 35.39 5.44 -6.15
CA ARG A 207 33.94 5.49 -6.39
C ARG A 207 33.52 6.74 -7.15
N VAL A 208 34.05 7.90 -6.80
CA VAL A 208 33.75 9.16 -7.51
C VAL A 208 34.18 9.06 -8.98
N ARG A 209 35.38 8.56 -9.26
CA ARG A 209 35.84 8.36 -10.64
C ARG A 209 35.00 7.34 -11.40
N ALA A 210 34.58 6.26 -10.74
CA ALA A 210 33.69 5.26 -11.36
C ALA A 210 32.34 5.87 -11.74
N LEU A 211 31.73 6.64 -10.83
CA LEU A 211 30.48 7.35 -11.09
C LEU A 211 30.63 8.36 -12.23
N LEU A 212 31.69 9.17 -12.22
CA LEU A 212 31.94 10.14 -13.29
C LEU A 212 32.12 9.48 -14.65
N ARG A 213 32.82 8.34 -14.73
CA ARG A 213 32.92 7.59 -16.00
C ARG A 213 31.57 7.07 -16.46
N ALA A 214 30.77 6.48 -15.56
CA ALA A 214 29.43 6.00 -15.87
C ALA A 214 28.53 7.14 -16.38
N MET A 215 28.62 8.30 -15.73
CA MET A 215 27.94 9.53 -16.14
C MET A 215 28.35 9.96 -17.55
N VAL A 216 29.65 10.14 -17.80
CA VAL A 216 30.15 10.58 -19.12
C VAL A 216 29.76 9.58 -20.22
N CYS A 217 29.91 8.27 -19.99
CA CYS A 217 29.48 7.25 -20.95
C CYS A 217 27.98 7.32 -21.25
N GLN A 218 27.14 7.46 -20.23
CA GLN A 218 25.70 7.61 -20.43
C GLN A 218 25.36 8.86 -21.23
N MET A 219 26.03 10.00 -20.95
CA MET A 219 25.80 11.24 -21.70
C MET A 219 26.21 11.09 -23.17
N ALA A 220 27.40 10.55 -23.43
CA ALA A 220 27.95 10.38 -24.77
C ALA A 220 27.12 9.44 -25.65
N VAL A 221 26.49 8.40 -25.06
CA VAL A 221 25.64 7.46 -25.80
C VAL A 221 24.24 8.03 -26.05
N LEU A 222 23.68 8.80 -25.12
CA LEU A 222 22.30 9.31 -25.23
C LEU A 222 22.19 10.67 -25.94
N HIS A 223 23.29 11.42 -26.10
CA HIS A 223 23.30 12.74 -26.74
C HIS A 223 24.33 12.78 -27.87
N GLY A 224 23.97 13.41 -28.99
CA GLY A 224 24.88 13.59 -30.12
C GLY A 224 26.02 14.56 -29.81
N PRO A 225 27.18 14.43 -30.49
CA PRO A 225 28.31 15.34 -30.34
C PRO A 225 28.00 16.77 -30.82
N ASP A 226 26.97 16.95 -31.65
CA ASP A 226 26.42 18.25 -32.06
C ASP A 226 25.70 18.99 -30.93
N GLN A 227 25.36 18.29 -29.83
CA GLN A 227 24.52 18.81 -28.76
C GLN A 227 25.23 18.86 -27.40
N LEU A 228 26.34 18.13 -27.27
CA LEU A 228 27.04 17.95 -26.00
C LEU A 228 28.54 17.81 -26.23
N LEU A 229 29.32 18.63 -25.53
CA LEU A 229 30.78 18.55 -25.51
C LEU A 229 31.26 17.96 -24.18
N VAL A 230 32.35 17.19 -24.24
CA VAL A 230 33.00 16.58 -23.08
C VAL A 230 34.44 17.06 -23.02
N ALA A 231 34.74 17.90 -22.03
CA ALA A 231 36.10 18.34 -21.72
C ALA A 231 36.52 17.82 -20.34
N ALA A 232 37.79 17.45 -20.20
CA ALA A 232 38.36 16.99 -18.94
C ALA A 232 39.67 17.73 -18.63
N VAL A 233 39.73 18.32 -17.44
CA VAL A 233 40.95 18.93 -16.90
C VAL A 233 41.47 18.02 -15.79
N VAL A 234 42.55 17.28 -16.09
CA VAL A 234 43.05 16.19 -15.25
C VAL A 234 44.56 16.36 -15.07
N SER A 235 45.06 16.20 -13.84
CA SER A 235 46.50 16.19 -13.59
C SER A 235 47.16 14.91 -14.13
N ASP A 236 48.47 14.97 -14.39
CA ASP A 236 49.20 13.85 -15.00
C ASP A 236 49.07 12.53 -14.23
N ARG A 237 48.98 12.61 -12.90
CA ARG A 237 48.75 11.44 -12.03
C ARG A 237 47.46 10.68 -12.36
N TYR A 238 46.41 11.39 -12.79
CA TYR A 238 45.08 10.81 -13.04
C TYR A 238 44.77 10.66 -14.53
N ARG A 239 45.61 11.22 -15.41
CA ARG A 239 45.47 11.16 -16.88
C ARG A 239 45.21 9.73 -17.42
N PRO A 240 45.92 8.67 -16.96
CA PRO A 240 45.69 7.31 -17.49
C PRO A 240 44.24 6.82 -17.33
N GLY A 241 43.52 7.27 -16.29
CA GLY A 241 42.12 6.89 -16.06
C GLY A 241 41.10 7.57 -16.98
N TRP A 242 41.56 8.52 -17.81
CA TRP A 242 40.72 9.38 -18.65
C TRP A 242 41.15 9.43 -20.11
N GLU A 243 42.21 8.72 -20.51
CA GLU A 243 42.69 8.71 -21.90
C GLU A 243 41.64 8.24 -22.90
N TRP A 244 40.69 7.42 -22.47
CA TRP A 244 39.61 6.91 -23.31
C TRP A 244 38.72 8.03 -23.89
N LEU A 245 38.68 9.22 -23.25
CA LEU A 245 37.91 10.36 -23.73
C LEU A 245 38.35 10.83 -25.13
N LYS A 246 39.62 10.62 -25.51
CA LYS A 246 40.13 11.02 -26.83
C LYS A 246 39.45 10.30 -28.01
N TRP A 247 38.77 9.19 -27.74
CA TRP A 247 38.06 8.39 -28.73
C TRP A 247 36.57 8.75 -28.81
N LEU A 248 36.06 9.56 -27.88
CA LEU A 248 34.68 10.05 -27.97
C LEU A 248 34.59 11.12 -29.05
N PRO A 249 33.53 11.12 -29.89
CA PRO A 249 33.31 12.17 -30.88
C PRO A 249 32.85 13.50 -30.25
N HIS A 250 32.67 13.54 -28.92
CA HIS A 250 32.22 14.69 -28.14
C HIS A 250 33.37 15.59 -27.63
N ASN A 251 34.63 15.22 -27.93
CA ASN A 251 35.84 15.99 -27.60
C ASN A 251 36.21 16.93 -28.75
#